data_AF-A0A520ICE6-F1
#
_entry.id   AF-A0A520ICE6-F1
#
_cell.length_a   1.000
_cell.length_b   1.000
_cell.length_c   1.000
_cell.angle_alpha   90.00
_cell.angle_beta   90.00
_cell.angle_gamma   90.00
#
_symmetry.space_group_name_H-M   'P 1'
#
loop_
_entity.id
_entity.type
_entity.pdbx_description
1 polymer ?
#
loop_
_entity_poly.entity_id
_entity_poly.type
_entity_poly.pdbx_seq_one_letter_code
_entity_poly.pdbx_strand_id
1 'polypeptide(L)'
;SARIAAWKAKDAAEKAGWAQPQTIGSAVASDAFFPFADGLLAAVEAGATAVIQPGGSIRDDEVIAGADEAGLAMVFTGMRHFRH
;
A
#
# COMPACT_ATOMS: atom_id res chain seq x y z
N SER A 1 3.88 -0.05 8.49
CA SER A 1 2.48 0.39 8.33
C SER A 1 2.39 1.42 7.21
N ALA A 2 1.47 1.23 6.26
CA ALA A 2 1.27 2.13 5.12
C ALA A 2 0.99 3.59 5.54
N ARG A 3 0.25 3.81 6.63
CA ARG A 3 -0.03 5.16 7.18
C ARG A 3 1.24 5.93 7.52
N ILE A 4 2.22 5.27 8.15
CA ILE A 4 3.50 5.91 8.52
C ILE A 4 4.30 6.27 7.26
N ALA A 5 4.29 5.39 6.24
CA ALA A 5 4.96 5.68 4.97
C ALA A 5 4.33 6.89 4.26
N ALA A 6 3.00 6.97 4.24
CA ALA A 6 2.26 8.09 3.67
C ALA A 6 2.57 9.41 4.40
N TRP A 7 2.61 9.40 5.73
CA TRP A 7 2.97 10.59 6.52
C TRP A 7 4.40 11.04 6.25
N LYS A 8 5.37 10.11 6.27
CA LYS A 8 6.77 10.44 5.95
C LYS A 8 6.94 11.01 4.54
N ALA A 9 6.16 10.53 3.57
CA ALA A 9 6.19 11.06 2.22
C ALA A 9 5.65 12.50 2.13
N LYS A 10 4.62 12.83 2.92
CA LYS A 10 4.11 14.20 3.04
C LYS A 10 5.15 15.13 3.67
N ASP A 11 5.73 14.73 4.81
CA ASP A 11 6.81 15.49 5.46
C ASP A 11 8.01 15.72 4.53
N ALA A 12 8.38 14.69 3.75
CA ALA A 12 9.48 14.78 2.80
C ALA A 12 9.17 15.78 1.67
N ALA A 13 7.94 15.78 1.15
CA ALA A 13 7.50 16.72 0.13
C ALA A 13 7.55 18.17 0.62
N GLU A 14 7.07 18.43 1.84
CA GLU A 14 7.12 19.74 2.47
C GLU A 14 8.58 20.23 2.62
N LYS A 15 9.45 19.38 3.20
CA LYS A 15 10.86 19.73 3.42
C LYS A 15 11.64 19.95 2.12
N ALA A 16 11.28 19.23 1.05
CA ALA A 16 11.93 19.33 -0.25
C ALA A 16 11.31 20.40 -1.16
N GLY A 17 10.22 21.06 -0.73
CA GLY A 17 9.50 22.04 -1.55
C GLY A 17 8.80 21.42 -2.78
N TRP A 18 8.43 20.15 -2.71
CA TRP A 18 7.71 19.48 -3.80
C TRP A 18 6.22 19.85 -3.77
N ALA A 19 5.62 19.99 -4.94
CA ALA A 19 4.18 20.30 -5.06
C ALA A 19 3.28 19.20 -4.46
N GLN A 20 3.75 17.95 -4.46
CA GLN A 20 3.02 16.81 -3.91
C GLN A 20 3.98 15.69 -3.44
N PRO A 21 3.53 14.79 -2.56
CA PRO A 21 4.28 13.58 -2.19
C PRO A 21 4.59 12.72 -3.42
N GLN A 22 5.77 12.10 -3.41
CA GLN A 22 6.17 11.16 -4.48
C GLN A 22 5.41 9.82 -4.41
N THR A 23 4.48 9.66 -3.47
CA THR A 23 3.58 8.51 -3.41
C THR A 23 2.47 8.59 -4.46
N ILE A 24 2.18 9.77 -5.02
CA ILE A 24 1.18 9.92 -6.09
C ILE A 24 1.66 9.19 -7.36
N GLY A 25 0.89 8.21 -7.82
CA GLY A 25 1.25 7.36 -8.97
C GLY A 25 2.26 6.26 -8.64
N SER A 26 2.56 6.03 -7.36
CA SER A 26 3.57 5.04 -6.94
C SER A 26 3.00 3.62 -6.84
N ALA A 27 3.91 2.64 -6.71
CA ALA A 27 3.56 1.29 -6.32
C ALA A 27 3.97 1.03 -4.85
N VAL A 28 3.22 0.18 -4.16
CA VAL A 28 3.51 -0.26 -2.80
C VAL A 28 3.88 -1.73 -2.79
N ALA A 29 4.92 -2.08 -2.02
CA ALA A 29 5.28 -3.47 -1.73
C ALA A 29 5.16 -3.74 -0.23
N SER A 30 4.55 -4.88 0.11
CA SER A 30 4.49 -5.39 1.48
C SER A 30 5.23 -6.72 1.55
N ASP A 31 6.10 -6.89 2.56
CA ASP A 31 6.85 -8.13 2.80
C ASP A 31 5.98 -9.22 3.43
N ALA A 32 4.88 -8.82 4.08
CA ALA A 32 3.84 -9.65 4.67
C ALA A 32 2.45 -9.33 4.10
N PHE A 33 1.48 -10.21 4.33
CA PHE A 33 0.12 -10.01 3.85
C PHE A 33 -0.61 -8.87 4.60
N PHE A 34 -1.64 -8.30 3.99
CA PHE A 34 -2.56 -7.39 4.67
C PHE A 34 -3.59 -8.20 5.48
N PRO A 35 -3.64 -8.06 6.82
CA PRO A 35 -4.62 -8.77 7.63
C PRO A 35 -6.04 -8.19 7.46
N PHE A 36 -6.15 -6.92 7.06
CA PHE A 36 -7.40 -6.20 6.82
C PHE A 36 -7.20 -5.19 5.68
N ALA A 37 -8.30 -4.76 5.05
CA ALA A 37 -8.27 -3.78 3.95
C ALA A 37 -7.76 -2.39 4.37
N ASP A 38 -7.77 -2.05 5.66
CA ASP A 38 -7.40 -0.72 6.15
C ASP A 38 -5.93 -0.33 5.82
N GLY A 39 -5.02 -1.32 5.82
CA GLY A 39 -3.64 -1.13 5.42
C GLY A 39 -3.48 -0.84 3.92
N LEU A 40 -4.30 -1.49 3.09
CA LEU A 40 -4.37 -1.24 1.66
C LEU A 40 -4.96 0.14 1.37
N LEU A 41 -6.08 0.48 2.01
CA LEU A 41 -6.78 1.76 1.80
C LEU A 41 -5.87 2.95 2.17
N ALA A 42 -5.05 2.81 3.22
CA ALA A 42 -4.06 3.82 3.54
C ALA A 42 -3.01 4.03 2.44
N ALA A 43 -2.69 3.01 1.63
CA ALA A 43 -1.81 3.15 0.47
C ALA A 43 -2.54 3.81 -0.71
N VAL A 44 -3.79 3.45 -0.95
CA VAL A 44 -4.67 4.09 -1.95
C VAL A 44 -4.80 5.59 -1.67
N GLU A 45 -5.12 5.97 -0.43
CA GLU A 45 -5.23 7.37 0.01
C GLU A 45 -3.92 8.16 -0.14
N ALA A 46 -2.78 7.45 -0.11
CA ALA A 46 -1.46 8.05 -0.36
C ALA A 46 -1.17 8.26 -1.86
N GLY A 47 -2.06 7.81 -2.74
CA GLY A 47 -1.97 7.94 -4.19
C GLY A 47 -1.29 6.77 -4.91
N ALA A 48 -1.15 5.62 -4.24
CA ALA A 48 -0.62 4.43 -4.88
C ALA A 48 -1.60 3.90 -5.94
N THR A 49 -1.07 3.39 -7.05
CA THR A 49 -1.86 2.82 -8.16
C THR A 49 -1.72 1.31 -8.28
N ALA A 50 -0.75 0.73 -7.58
CA ALA A 50 -0.52 -0.70 -7.55
C ALA A 50 0.01 -1.16 -6.18
N VAL A 51 -0.32 -2.40 -5.81
CA VAL A 51 0.22 -3.08 -4.64
C VAL A 51 0.69 -4.49 -4.96
N ILE A 52 1.81 -4.88 -4.37
CA ILE A 52 2.30 -6.26 -4.37
C ILE A 52 2.44 -6.75 -2.93
N GLN A 53 1.86 -7.92 -2.64
CA GLN A 53 1.92 -8.55 -1.31
C GLN A 53 1.97 -10.09 -1.43
N PRO A 54 2.28 -10.84 -0.36
CA PRO A 54 2.29 -12.29 -0.41
C PRO A 54 0.92 -12.94 -0.62
N GLY A 55 -0.14 -12.34 -0.08
CA GLY A 55 -1.42 -13.02 0.13
C GLY A 55 -1.35 -14.09 1.23
N GLY A 56 -2.46 -14.80 1.44
CA GLY A 56 -2.62 -15.82 2.49
C GLY A 56 -3.34 -15.33 3.74
N SER A 57 -4.02 -14.18 3.69
CA SER A 57 -4.92 -13.75 4.77
C SER A 57 -6.23 -14.55 4.70
N ILE A 58 -6.84 -14.83 5.85
CA ILE A 58 -8.22 -15.35 5.90
C ILE A 58 -9.21 -14.35 5.25
N ARG A 59 -8.81 -13.07 5.18
CA ARG A 59 -9.61 -11.95 4.67
C ARG A 59 -9.12 -11.42 3.34
N ASP A 60 -8.38 -12.20 2.56
CA ASP A 60 -7.90 -11.71 1.26
C ASP A 60 -9.05 -11.26 0.35
N ASP A 61 -10.22 -11.89 0.40
CA ASP A 61 -11.41 -11.45 -0.36
C ASP A 61 -11.85 -10.01 0.00
N GLU A 62 -11.82 -9.64 1.29
CA GLU A 62 -12.12 -8.28 1.74
C GLU A 62 -11.06 -7.27 1.23
N VAL A 63 -9.80 -7.70 1.19
CA VAL A 63 -8.67 -6.87 0.74
C VAL A 63 -8.70 -6.68 -0.77
N ILE A 64 -9.03 -7.73 -1.54
CA ILE A 64 -9.19 -7.70 -2.99
C ILE A 64 -10.36 -6.79 -3.37
N ALA A 65 -11.52 -6.94 -2.71
CA ALA A 65 -12.67 -6.08 -2.94
C ALA A 65 -12.31 -4.60 -2.70
N GLY A 66 -11.55 -4.29 -1.64
CA GLY A 66 -11.05 -2.94 -1.39
C GLY A 66 -10.09 -2.42 -2.46
N ALA A 67 -9.31 -3.29 -3.11
CA ALA A 67 -8.46 -2.92 -4.25
C ALA A 67 -9.29 -2.62 -5.50
N ASP A 68 -10.27 -3.48 -5.80
CA ASP A 68 -11.15 -3.37 -6.95
C ASP A 68 -12.00 -2.10 -6.87
N GLU A 69 -12.59 -1.81 -5.71
CA GLU A 69 -13.34 -0.57 -5.45
C GLU A 69 -12.47 0.68 -5.64
N ALA A 70 -11.19 0.59 -5.29
CA ALA A 70 -10.21 1.67 -5.46
C ALA A 70 -9.64 1.76 -6.89
N GLY A 71 -9.95 0.81 -7.79
CA GLY A 71 -9.35 0.72 -9.12
C GLY A 71 -7.84 0.48 -9.08
N LEU A 72 -7.33 -0.15 -8.02
CA LEU A 72 -5.91 -0.37 -7.78
C LEU A 72 -5.48 -1.77 -8.25
N ALA A 73 -4.36 -1.85 -8.98
CA ALA A 73 -3.82 -3.14 -9.40
C ALA A 73 -3.21 -3.89 -8.21
N MET A 74 -3.66 -5.12 -7.94
CA MET A 74 -3.14 -5.97 -6.86
C MET A 74 -2.46 -7.23 -7.39
N VAL A 75 -1.28 -7.54 -6.87
CA VAL A 75 -0.51 -8.75 -7.21
C VAL A 75 -0.17 -9.55 -5.96
N PHE A 76 -0.42 -10.86 -6.01
CA PHE A 76 0.00 -11.82 -5.00
C PHE A 76 1.28 -12.55 -5.41
N THR A 77 2.28 -12.58 -4.53
CA THR A 77 3.55 -13.29 -4.79
C THR A 77 3.54 -14.74 -4.30
N GLY A 78 2.69 -15.08 -3.33
CA GLY A 78 2.73 -16.36 -2.63
C GLY A 78 3.97 -16.56 -1.74
N MET A 79 4.80 -15.53 -1.55
CA MET A 79 6.06 -15.63 -0.81
C MET A 79 6.22 -14.47 0.17
N ARG A 80 6.39 -14.80 1.46
CA ARG A 80 6.66 -13.83 2.54
C ARG A 80 8.16 -13.59 2.69
N HIS A 81 8.57 -12.32 2.72
CA HIS A 81 9.98 -11.91 2.86
C HIS A 81 10.27 -11.28 4.23
N PHE A 82 9.80 -11.92 5.29
CA PHE A 82 9.95 -11.39 6.65
C PHE A 82 11.41 -11.41 7.11
N ARG A 83 11.87 -10.31 7.70
CA ARG A 83 13.21 -10.15 8.28
C ARG A 83 13.10 -9.39 9.61
N HIS A 84 13.71 -9.94 10.66
CA HIS A 84 13.80 -9.32 11.99
C HIS A 84 14.87 -8.22 12.03
#